data_AF-A0A3Q8X9A7-F1
#
_entry.id   AF-A0A3Q8X9A7-F1
#
_cell.length_a   1.000
_cell.length_b   1.000
_cell.length_c   1.000
_cell.angle_alpha   90.00
_cell.angle_beta   90.00
_cell.angle_gamma   90.00
#
_symmetry.space_group_name_H-M   'P 1'
#
loop_
_entity.id
_entity.type
_entity.pdbx_description
1 polymer ?
#
loop_
_entity_poly.entity_id
_entity_poly.type
_entity_poly.pdbx_seq_one_letter_code
_entity_poly.pdbx_strand_id
1 'polypeptide(L)'
;MMTRIGDEETAMIGQKVLNSRGLTLLELLAAIVILALVLSVAVPVMLIGVRTYSGGQEKSSLHDQVQLASMMLTKELRYAKEVSIVSAAACPASGFNCIYTGSVTPKSILKKSSTGVTSNFIKDVKGKQSIQATFSYTTGNLLEIDIQGDVAASARTYKIQTKIVLLNMTAITGLASGQAIQYK
;
A
#
# COMPACT_ATOMS: atom_id res chain seq x y z
N MET A 1 -59.18 42.75 69.29
CA MET A 1 -58.70 41.39 69.55
C MET A 1 -58.87 40.59 68.27
N MET A 2 -57.77 40.00 67.78
CA MET A 2 -57.67 39.01 66.69
C MET A 2 -57.74 39.48 65.21
N THR A 3 -56.56 39.86 64.74
CA THR A 3 -55.82 39.53 63.52
C THR A 3 -56.32 38.41 62.58
N ARG A 4 -56.25 38.66 61.26
CA ARG A 4 -55.55 37.89 60.19
C ARG A 4 -55.91 38.53 58.83
N ILE A 5 -55.08 39.36 58.20
CA ILE A 5 -53.87 39.05 57.41
C ILE A 5 -54.13 37.91 56.40
N GLY A 6 -54.20 38.25 55.11
CA GLY A 6 -54.10 37.24 54.05
C GLY A 6 -54.65 37.55 52.65
N ASP A 7 -54.99 38.79 52.29
CA ASP A 7 -55.64 39.12 51.00
C ASP A 7 -54.70 39.71 49.93
N GLU A 8 -53.39 39.41 49.92
CA GLU A 8 -52.49 39.98 48.88
C GLU A 8 -51.32 39.06 48.42
N GLU A 9 -51.36 37.75 48.69
CA GLU A 9 -50.32 36.81 48.24
C GLU A 9 -50.85 35.73 47.28
N THR A 10 -51.74 36.11 46.36
CA THR A 10 -52.21 35.23 45.27
C THR A 10 -52.02 35.84 43.88
N ALA A 11 -51.23 36.91 43.76
CA ALA A 11 -50.73 37.39 42.49
C ALA A 11 -49.22 37.10 42.43
N MET A 12 -48.78 36.41 41.38
CA MET A 12 -47.35 36.22 41.03
C MET A 12 -46.64 35.00 41.65
N ILE A 13 -47.23 33.82 41.61
CA ILE A 13 -46.43 32.65 41.22
C ILE A 13 -46.77 32.39 39.76
N GLY A 14 -45.94 32.97 38.90
CA GLY A 14 -46.02 32.86 37.46
C GLY A 14 -46.36 31.43 37.10
N GLN A 15 -47.53 31.27 36.48
CA GLN A 15 -47.88 30.12 35.69
C GLN A 15 -46.76 30.00 34.66
N LYS A 16 -45.73 29.25 35.01
CA LYS A 16 -44.67 28.86 34.10
C LYS A 16 -45.38 27.91 33.16
N VAL A 17 -45.96 28.48 32.11
CA VAL A 17 -46.51 27.75 30.98
C VAL A 17 -45.33 26.95 30.45
N LEU A 18 -45.18 25.72 30.94
CA LEU A 18 -44.40 24.70 30.29
C LEU A 18 -45.12 24.52 28.95
N ASN A 19 -44.56 25.14 27.92
CA ASN A 19 -45.00 25.03 26.55
C ASN A 19 -44.75 23.58 26.12
N SER A 20 -45.63 22.68 26.54
CA SER A 20 -45.62 21.26 26.23
C SER A 20 -46.19 21.06 24.83
N ARG A 21 -45.51 21.61 23.82
CA ARG A 21 -45.78 21.26 22.42
C ARG A 21 -45.23 19.87 22.20
N GLY A 22 -46.09 18.86 22.25
CA GLY A 22 -45.75 17.50 21.86
C GLY A 22 -45.35 17.44 20.39
N LEU A 23 -44.40 16.57 20.06
CA LEU A 23 -44.01 16.31 18.68
C LEU A 23 -45.23 15.74 17.94
N THR A 24 -45.64 16.35 16.83
CA THR A 24 -46.77 15.83 16.06
C THR A 24 -46.34 14.64 15.20
N LEU A 25 -47.25 13.69 14.95
CA LEU A 25 -46.96 12.53 14.08
C LEU A 25 -46.53 12.97 12.67
N LEU A 26 -47.10 14.08 12.18
CA LEU A 26 -46.77 14.65 10.88
C LEU A 26 -45.33 15.19 10.84
N GLU A 27 -44.90 15.86 11.90
CA GLU A 27 -43.53 16.38 12.03
C GLU A 27 -42.50 15.24 12.07
N LEU A 28 -42.79 14.16 12.78
CA LEU A 28 -41.96 12.96 12.79
C LEU A 28 -41.85 12.32 11.40
N LEU A 29 -42.97 12.20 10.68
CA LEU A 29 -43.00 11.62 9.34
C LEU A 29 -42.23 12.49 8.34
N ALA A 30 -42.40 13.81 8.39
CA ALA A 30 -41.63 14.74 7.57
C ALA A 30 -40.12 14.64 7.86
N ALA A 31 -39.72 14.56 9.14
CA ALA A 31 -38.33 14.40 9.53
C ALA A 31 -37.71 13.09 9.01
N ILE A 32 -38.44 11.98 9.07
CA ILE A 32 -37.98 10.68 8.54
C ILE A 32 -37.81 10.73 7.02
N VAL A 33 -38.75 11.36 6.29
CA VAL A 33 -38.65 11.51 4.84
C VAL A 33 -37.43 12.33 4.46
N ILE A 34 -37.20 13.47 5.14
CA ILE A 34 -36.02 14.31 4.91
C ILE A 34 -34.73 13.53 5.23
N LEU A 35 -34.70 12.79 6.35
CA LEU A 35 -33.54 11.97 6.72
C LEU A 35 -33.25 10.89 5.67
N ALA A 36 -34.28 10.21 5.16
CA ALA A 36 -34.13 9.20 4.13
C ALA A 36 -33.55 9.80 2.83
N LEU A 37 -34.03 10.98 2.43
CA LEU A 37 -33.49 11.71 1.28
C LEU A 37 -32.01 12.06 1.49
N VAL A 38 -31.62 12.57 2.67
CA VAL A 38 -30.23 12.88 2.98
C VAL A 38 -29.36 11.62 2.94
N LEU A 39 -29.80 10.53 3.57
CA LEU A 39 -29.05 9.27 3.60
C LEU A 39 -28.92 8.63 2.22
N SER A 40 -29.92 8.80 1.35
CA SER A 40 -29.89 8.30 -0.03
C SER A 40 -28.72 8.86 -0.84
N VAL A 41 -28.25 10.07 -0.50
CA VAL A 41 -27.11 10.72 -1.15
C VAL A 41 -25.81 10.51 -0.35
N ALA A 42 -25.87 10.62 0.98
CA ALA A 42 -24.69 10.54 1.83
C ALA A 42 -24.00 9.16 1.78
N VAL A 43 -24.79 8.07 1.78
CA VAL A 43 -24.24 6.70 1.83
C VAL A 43 -23.45 6.35 0.55
N PRO A 44 -23.97 6.55 -0.68
CA PRO A 44 -23.21 6.30 -1.90
C PRO A 44 -21.90 7.10 -1.97
N VAL A 45 -21.93 8.38 -1.60
CA VAL A 45 -20.74 9.25 -1.60
C VAL A 45 -19.67 8.70 -0.65
N MET A 46 -20.06 8.30 0.56
CA MET A 46 -19.15 7.68 1.52
C MET A 46 -18.53 6.39 0.97
N LEU A 47 -19.34 5.51 0.36
CA LEU A 47 -18.86 4.26 -0.21
C LEU A 47 -17.88 4.47 -1.37
N ILE A 48 -18.13 5.46 -2.22
CA ILE A 48 -17.20 5.85 -3.30
C ILE A 48 -15.90 6.39 -2.70
N GLY A 49 -15.99 7.22 -1.66
CA GLY A 49 -14.82 7.75 -0.95
C GLY A 49 -13.93 6.64 -0.39
N VAL A 50 -14.52 5.68 0.33
CA VAL A 50 -13.78 4.54 0.90
C VAL A 50 -13.12 3.69 -0.18
N ARG A 51 -13.84 3.39 -1.29
CA ARG A 51 -13.29 2.60 -2.41
C ARG A 51 -12.17 3.33 -3.14
N THR A 52 -12.30 4.64 -3.32
CA THR A 52 -11.29 5.46 -3.99
C THR A 52 -10.04 5.56 -3.12
N TYR A 53 -10.22 5.77 -1.81
CA TYR A 53 -9.12 5.80 -0.85
C TYR A 53 -8.38 4.47 -0.78
N SER A 54 -9.10 3.35 -0.62
CA SER A 54 -8.47 2.03 -0.55
C SER A 54 -7.71 1.69 -1.83
N GLY A 55 -8.30 1.98 -3.00
CA GLY A 55 -7.62 1.84 -4.29
C GLY A 55 -6.40 2.76 -4.43
N GLY A 56 -6.45 3.99 -3.93
CA GLY A 56 -5.32 4.90 -3.91
C GLY A 56 -4.16 4.38 -3.05
N GLN A 57 -4.47 3.88 -1.86
CA GLN A 57 -3.48 3.31 -0.94
C GLN A 57 -2.79 2.07 -1.51
N GLU A 58 -3.52 1.17 -2.18
CA GLU A 58 -2.91 0.02 -2.87
C GLU A 58 -1.95 0.45 -3.98
N LYS A 59 -2.34 1.45 -4.78
CA LYS A 59 -1.49 1.97 -5.86
C LYS A 59 -0.23 2.64 -5.32
N SER A 60 -0.36 3.47 -4.28
CA SER A 60 0.79 4.14 -3.65
C SER A 60 1.73 3.12 -3.03
N SER A 61 1.19 2.16 -2.28
CA SER A 61 2.00 1.10 -1.67
C SER A 61 2.76 0.29 -2.73
N LEU A 62 2.13 -0.04 -3.86
CA LEU A 62 2.79 -0.79 -4.94
C LEU A 62 3.92 0.02 -5.56
N HIS A 63 3.65 1.29 -5.84
CA HIS A 63 4.65 2.23 -6.35
C HIS A 63 5.87 2.32 -5.43
N ASP A 64 5.63 2.52 -4.13
CA ASP A 64 6.70 2.68 -3.14
C ASP A 64 7.52 1.40 -2.99
N GLN A 65 6.89 0.23 -3.05
CA GLN A 65 7.60 -1.05 -3.00
C GLN A 65 8.48 -1.28 -4.24
N VAL A 66 7.98 -0.98 -5.44
CA VAL A 66 8.75 -1.10 -6.69
C VAL A 66 9.90 -0.08 -6.71
N GLN A 67 9.66 1.14 -6.22
CA GLN A 67 10.69 2.17 -6.11
C GLN A 67 11.79 1.78 -5.12
N LEU A 68 11.39 1.28 -3.94
CA LEU A 68 12.32 0.77 -2.93
C LEU A 68 13.15 -0.38 -3.49
N ALA A 69 12.51 -1.32 -4.20
CA ALA A 69 13.19 -2.41 -4.87
C ALA A 69 14.26 -1.91 -5.86
N SER A 70 13.92 -0.91 -6.68
CA SER A 70 14.85 -0.29 -7.63
C SER A 70 16.07 0.32 -6.95
N MET A 71 15.84 1.09 -5.88
CA MET A 71 16.90 1.74 -5.12
C MET A 71 17.81 0.71 -4.43
N MET A 72 17.23 -0.34 -3.84
CA MET A 72 17.98 -1.38 -3.16
C MET A 72 18.80 -2.24 -4.14
N LEU A 73 18.21 -2.66 -5.27
CA LEU A 73 18.93 -3.40 -6.32
C LEU A 73 20.07 -2.56 -6.89
N THR A 74 19.80 -1.29 -7.20
CA THR A 74 20.83 -0.37 -7.69
C THR A 74 21.96 -0.22 -6.69
N LYS A 75 21.66 -0.04 -5.39
CA LYS A 75 22.66 0.12 -4.34
C LYS A 75 23.56 -1.12 -4.20
N GLU A 76 22.97 -2.31 -4.24
CA GLU A 76 23.73 -3.57 -4.11
C GLU A 76 24.58 -3.87 -5.35
N LEU A 77 24.04 -3.62 -6.55
CA LEU A 77 24.69 -4.04 -7.79
C LEU A 77 25.70 -3.02 -8.31
N ARG A 78 25.46 -1.71 -8.15
CA ARG A 78 26.29 -0.63 -8.75
C ARG A 78 27.78 -0.73 -8.43
N TYR A 79 28.13 -1.25 -7.25
CA TYR A 79 29.50 -1.38 -6.77
C TYR A 79 29.99 -2.83 -6.69
N ALA A 80 29.23 -3.79 -7.23
CA ALA A 80 29.67 -5.17 -7.30
C ALA A 80 30.92 -5.29 -8.19
N LYS A 81 31.89 -6.09 -7.74
CA LYS A 81 33.14 -6.39 -8.46
C LYS A 81 32.88 -7.37 -9.59
N GLU A 82 32.00 -8.33 -9.34
CA GLU A 82 31.61 -9.35 -10.29
C GLU A 82 30.10 -9.45 -10.30
N VAL A 83 29.51 -9.58 -11.49
CA VAL A 83 28.08 -9.70 -11.71
C VAL A 83 27.85 -10.70 -12.84
N SER A 84 26.98 -11.68 -12.59
CA SER A 84 26.55 -12.65 -13.60
C SER A 84 25.06 -12.90 -13.49
N ILE A 85 24.36 -12.86 -14.62
CA ILE A 85 22.96 -13.30 -14.67
C ILE A 85 22.94 -14.83 -14.80
N VAL A 86 22.17 -15.49 -13.93
CA VAL A 86 22.11 -16.95 -13.85
C VAL A 86 20.66 -17.42 -13.76
N SER A 87 20.43 -18.72 -13.86
CA SER A 87 19.12 -19.29 -13.53
C SER A 87 18.92 -19.30 -12.01
N ALA A 88 17.67 -19.25 -11.55
CA ALA A 88 17.36 -19.28 -10.11
C ALA A 88 17.91 -20.54 -9.41
N ALA A 89 18.00 -21.67 -10.12
CA ALA A 89 18.56 -22.92 -9.60
C ALA A 89 20.09 -22.88 -9.40
N ALA A 90 20.80 -22.09 -10.21
CA ALA A 90 22.25 -21.93 -10.13
C ALA A 90 22.69 -20.87 -9.11
N CYS A 91 21.76 -20.32 -8.32
CA CYS A 91 21.96 -19.12 -7.53
C CYS A 91 21.87 -19.41 -6.02
N PRO A 92 22.91 -19.11 -5.21
CA PRO A 92 24.25 -18.60 -5.54
C PRO A 92 25.26 -19.70 -5.87
N ALA A 93 26.26 -19.36 -6.69
CA ALA A 93 27.54 -20.06 -6.73
C ALA A 93 28.36 -19.80 -5.45
N SER A 94 29.33 -20.67 -5.14
CA SER A 94 30.19 -20.53 -3.96
C SER A 94 30.91 -19.18 -3.95
N GLY A 95 30.81 -18.43 -2.85
CA GLY A 95 31.44 -17.12 -2.69
C GLY A 95 30.69 -15.94 -3.31
N PHE A 96 29.52 -16.17 -3.93
CA PHE A 96 28.67 -15.11 -4.48
C PHE A 96 27.44 -14.87 -3.62
N ASN A 97 26.99 -13.62 -3.56
CA ASN A 97 25.64 -13.31 -3.14
C ASN A 97 24.71 -13.43 -4.36
N CYS A 98 23.44 -13.73 -4.12
CA CYS A 98 22.45 -13.93 -5.15
C CYS A 98 21.19 -13.13 -4.83
N ILE A 99 20.62 -12.47 -5.84
CA ILE A 99 19.29 -11.87 -5.79
C ILE A 99 18.43 -12.54 -6.85
N TYR A 100 17.24 -13.00 -6.49
CA TYR A 100 16.33 -13.68 -7.41
C TYR A 100 14.87 -13.46 -7.06
N THR A 101 14.01 -13.62 -8.06
CA THR A 101 12.56 -13.63 -7.85
C THR A 101 12.12 -15.00 -7.34
N GLY A 102 11.41 -15.04 -6.21
CA GLY A 102 10.82 -16.24 -5.64
C GLY A 102 9.71 -16.83 -6.52
N SER A 103 9.56 -18.16 -6.48
CA SER A 103 8.55 -18.90 -7.25
C SER A 103 7.17 -18.97 -6.58
N VAL A 104 7.10 -18.70 -5.26
CA VAL A 104 5.87 -18.73 -4.48
C VAL A 104 5.03 -17.49 -4.77
N THR A 105 3.71 -17.64 -4.88
CA THR A 105 2.78 -16.51 -5.04
C THR A 105 2.21 -16.10 -3.67
N PRO A 106 2.22 -14.81 -3.31
CA PRO A 106 2.73 -13.67 -4.07
C PRO A 106 4.26 -13.68 -4.21
N LYS A 107 4.76 -13.31 -5.39
CA LYS A 107 6.20 -13.30 -5.67
C LYS A 107 6.91 -12.26 -4.80
N SER A 108 8.12 -12.58 -4.39
CA SER A 108 9.00 -11.67 -3.65
C SER A 108 10.40 -11.69 -4.26
N ILE A 109 11.17 -10.63 -4.02
CA ILE A 109 12.59 -10.61 -4.36
C ILE A 109 13.35 -11.10 -3.14
N LEU A 110 14.12 -12.17 -3.31
CA LEU A 110 14.89 -12.84 -2.28
C LEU A 110 16.37 -12.55 -2.48
N LYS A 111 17.11 -12.50 -1.37
CA LYS A 111 18.58 -12.43 -1.35
C LYS A 111 19.11 -13.67 -0.66
N LYS A 112 20.05 -14.36 -1.28
CA LYS A 112 20.77 -15.49 -0.70
C LYS A 112 22.24 -15.12 -0.58
N SER A 113 22.77 -15.15 0.64
CA SER A 113 24.17 -14.81 0.90
C SER A 113 25.12 -15.88 0.36
N SER A 114 26.41 -15.55 0.27
CA SER A 114 27.48 -16.51 -0.01
C SER A 114 27.56 -17.66 1.00
N THR A 115 27.00 -17.48 2.19
CA THR A 115 26.88 -18.52 3.23
C THR A 115 25.62 -19.38 3.11
N GLY A 116 24.78 -19.12 2.08
CA GLY A 116 23.57 -19.89 1.79
C GLY A 116 22.32 -19.44 2.55
N VAL A 117 22.42 -18.43 3.43
CA VAL A 117 21.28 -17.89 4.18
C VAL A 117 20.39 -17.08 3.24
N THR A 118 19.10 -17.42 3.20
CA THR A 118 18.11 -16.72 2.38
C THR A 118 17.32 -15.74 3.23
N SER A 119 17.20 -14.49 2.76
CA SER A 119 16.39 -13.45 3.37
C SER A 119 15.45 -12.81 2.35
N ASN A 120 14.35 -12.27 2.86
CA ASN A 120 13.46 -11.45 2.04
C ASN A 120 14.16 -10.11 1.76
N PHE A 121 14.44 -9.83 0.49
CA PHE A 121 15.04 -8.58 0.08
C PHE A 121 13.95 -7.51 -0.07
N ILE A 122 12.89 -7.82 -0.83
CA ILE A 122 11.64 -7.08 -0.87
C ILE A 122 10.48 -8.06 -0.72
N LYS A 123 9.61 -7.82 0.25
CA LYS A 123 8.35 -8.57 0.44
C LYS A 123 7.20 -7.61 0.71
N ASP A 124 6.01 -7.97 0.23
CA ASP A 124 4.79 -7.32 0.69
C ASP A 124 4.49 -7.78 2.12
N VAL A 125 4.34 -6.83 3.04
CA VAL A 125 4.00 -7.09 4.44
C VAL A 125 2.58 -7.65 4.56
N LYS A 126 1.71 -7.33 3.60
CA LYS A 126 0.29 -7.74 3.62
C LYS A 126 0.00 -9.01 2.81
N GLY A 127 0.98 -9.54 2.09
CA GLY A 127 0.85 -10.78 1.29
C GLY A 127 -0.16 -10.69 0.13
N LYS A 128 -0.46 -9.49 -0.37
CA LYS A 128 -1.40 -9.24 -1.47
C LYS A 128 -0.72 -8.83 -2.77
N GLN A 129 0.52 -8.37 -2.69
CA GLN A 129 1.27 -7.82 -3.82
C GLN A 129 2.43 -8.74 -4.17
N SER A 130 2.55 -9.08 -5.45
CA SER A 130 3.70 -9.79 -6.01
C SER A 130 4.71 -8.80 -6.55
N ILE A 131 6.00 -9.03 -6.32
CA ILE A 131 7.09 -8.24 -6.88
C ILE A 131 8.09 -9.17 -7.52
N GLN A 132 8.49 -8.84 -8.74
CA GLN A 132 9.47 -9.58 -9.51
C GLN A 132 10.47 -8.63 -10.16
N ALA A 133 11.70 -9.10 -10.29
CA ALA A 133 12.76 -8.41 -11.02
C ALA A 133 13.26 -9.30 -12.16
N THR A 134 13.44 -8.70 -13.31
CA THR A 134 14.13 -9.28 -14.46
C THR A 134 15.37 -8.44 -14.72
N PHE A 135 16.50 -9.12 -14.88
CA PHE A 135 17.78 -8.52 -15.20
C PHE A 135 18.07 -8.80 -16.67
N SER A 136 18.67 -7.83 -17.36
CA SER A 136 19.12 -7.99 -18.74
C SER A 136 20.35 -7.14 -19.00
N TYR A 137 21.16 -7.56 -19.97
CA TYR A 137 22.25 -6.74 -20.51
C TYR A 137 22.43 -7.05 -21.99
N THR A 138 22.96 -6.10 -22.74
CA THR A 138 23.30 -6.29 -24.16
C THR A 138 24.81 -6.47 -24.31
N THR A 139 25.60 -5.48 -23.89
CA THR A 139 27.05 -5.49 -23.97
C THR A 139 27.67 -4.57 -22.90
N GLY A 140 28.84 -4.93 -22.39
CA GLY A 140 29.59 -4.11 -21.44
C GLY A 140 29.07 -4.19 -20.00
N ASN A 141 29.18 -3.09 -19.27
CA ASN A 141 28.87 -2.99 -17.83
C ASN A 141 27.53 -2.26 -17.54
N LEU A 142 26.67 -2.11 -18.56
CA LEU A 142 25.35 -1.53 -18.39
C LEU A 142 24.34 -2.65 -18.10
N LEU A 143 23.83 -2.68 -16.86
CA LEU A 143 22.79 -3.60 -16.43
C LEU A 143 21.43 -2.91 -16.51
N GLU A 144 20.47 -3.59 -17.12
CA GLU A 144 19.07 -3.20 -17.15
C GLU A 144 18.28 -4.06 -16.16
N ILE A 145 17.40 -3.40 -15.41
CA ILE A 145 16.60 -3.99 -14.34
C ILE A 145 15.15 -3.59 -14.56
N ASP A 146 14.31 -4.56 -14.89
CA ASP A 146 12.87 -4.42 -14.99
C ASP A 146 12.21 -4.94 -13.72
N ILE A 147 11.58 -4.06 -12.96
CA ILE A 147 10.88 -4.41 -11.73
C ILE A 147 9.39 -4.27 -11.99
N GLN A 148 8.66 -5.34 -11.74
CA GLN A 148 7.20 -5.38 -11.88
C GLN A 148 6.57 -5.74 -10.54
N GLY A 149 5.63 -4.90 -10.11
CA GLY A 149 4.73 -5.17 -9.00
C GLY A 149 3.32 -5.45 -9.52
N ASP A 150 2.64 -6.43 -8.93
CA ASP A 150 1.29 -6.85 -9.31
C ASP A 150 0.39 -7.03 -8.08
N VAL A 151 -0.86 -6.58 -8.16
CA VAL A 151 -1.90 -6.85 -7.17
C VAL A 151 -2.95 -7.76 -7.78
N ALA A 152 -2.95 -9.03 -7.38
CA ALA A 152 -3.83 -10.05 -7.97
C ALA A 152 -5.31 -9.71 -7.83
N ALA A 153 -5.72 -9.13 -6.69
CA ALA A 153 -7.12 -8.82 -6.39
C ALA A 153 -7.70 -7.69 -7.24
N SER A 154 -6.86 -6.77 -7.75
CA SER A 154 -7.31 -5.59 -8.48
C SER A 154 -6.80 -5.52 -9.93
N ALA A 155 -6.10 -6.56 -10.40
CA ALA A 155 -5.47 -6.63 -11.72
C ALA A 155 -4.61 -5.40 -12.05
N ARG A 156 -3.97 -4.82 -11.03
CA ARG A 156 -3.12 -3.64 -11.16
C ARG A 156 -1.67 -4.05 -11.23
N THR A 157 -0.98 -3.51 -12.22
CA THR A 157 0.45 -3.71 -12.44
C THR A 157 1.17 -2.38 -12.45
N TYR A 158 2.36 -2.35 -11.87
CA TYR A 158 3.26 -1.21 -11.94
C TYR A 158 4.66 -1.68 -12.34
N LYS A 159 5.33 -0.94 -13.21
CA LYS A 159 6.64 -1.31 -13.75
C LYS A 159 7.61 -0.14 -13.66
N ILE A 160 8.83 -0.41 -13.23
CA ILE A 160 9.97 0.50 -13.34
C ILE A 160 11.07 -0.22 -14.08
N GLN A 161 11.61 0.44 -15.11
CA GLN A 161 12.80 0.03 -15.83
C GLN A 161 13.93 0.96 -15.42
N THR A 162 15.03 0.39 -14.94
CA THR A 162 16.22 1.14 -14.53
C THR A 162 17.43 0.61 -15.26
N LYS A 163 18.29 1.51 -15.74
CA LYS A 163 19.60 1.17 -16.30
C LYS A 163 20.69 1.67 -15.37
N ILE A 164 21.59 0.79 -14.98
CA ILE A 164 22.70 1.10 -14.07
C ILE A 164 24.02 0.75 -14.73
N VAL A 165 24.98 1.66 -14.63
CA VAL A 165 26.38 1.39 -15.01
C VAL A 165 27.07 0.80 -13.79
N LEU A 166 27.65 -0.40 -13.95
CA LEU A 166 28.41 -1.08 -12.91
C LEU A 166 29.83 -0.51 -12.88
N LEU A 167 30.20 0.12 -11.76
CA LEU A 167 31.40 0.97 -11.70
C LEU A 167 32.70 0.18 -11.53
N ASN A 168 32.63 -1.04 -11.01
CA ASN A 168 33.80 -1.85 -10.65
C ASN A 168 34.08 -2.98 -11.64
N MET A 169 33.43 -2.98 -12.81
CA MET A 169 33.64 -4.00 -13.85
C MET A 169 33.46 -3.44 -15.26
N THR A 170 34.03 -4.17 -16.22
CA THR A 170 34.00 -3.83 -17.66
C THR A 170 32.93 -4.60 -18.43
N ALA A 171 32.54 -5.78 -17.97
CA ALA A 171 31.54 -6.62 -18.63
C ALA A 171 30.75 -7.48 -17.64
N ILE A 172 29.44 -7.58 -17.88
CA ILE A 172 28.54 -8.54 -17.21
C ILE A 172 28.68 -9.90 -17.90
N THR A 173 28.60 -10.98 -17.12
CA THR A 173 28.69 -12.36 -17.65
C THR A 173 27.40 -13.15 -17.45
N GLY A 174 27.34 -14.37 -18.01
CA GLY A 174 26.18 -15.26 -17.87
C GLY A 174 25.09 -15.03 -18.93
N LEU A 175 23.82 -15.29 -18.56
CA LEU A 175 22.69 -15.22 -19.48
C LEU A 175 22.37 -13.77 -19.89
N ALA A 176 21.98 -13.51 -21.14
CA ALA A 176 21.61 -12.15 -21.58
C ALA A 176 20.40 -11.56 -20.81
N SER A 177 19.52 -12.43 -20.28
CA SER A 177 18.40 -12.05 -19.43
C SER A 177 18.03 -13.17 -18.45
N GLY A 178 17.50 -12.81 -17.28
CA GLY A 178 17.06 -13.77 -16.27
C GLY A 178 16.41 -13.12 -15.06
N GLN A 179 15.79 -13.93 -14.20
CA GLN A 179 15.16 -13.48 -12.94
C GLN A 179 16.07 -13.68 -11.72
N ALA A 180 17.33 -14.05 -11.94
CA ALA A 180 18.33 -14.24 -10.90
C ALA A 180 19.67 -13.64 -11.34
N ILE A 181 20.34 -12.98 -10.41
CA ILE A 181 21.63 -12.36 -10.61
C ILE A 181 22.52 -12.65 -9.41
N GLN A 182 23.76 -13.03 -9.66
CA GLN A 182 24.76 -13.25 -8.62
C GLN A 182 25.86 -12.20 -8.69
N TYR A 183 26.39 -11.82 -7.53
CA TYR A 183 27.32 -10.72 -7.40
C TYR A 183 28.28 -10.87 -6.20
N LYS A 184 29.41 -10.17 -6.25
CA LYS A 184 30.45 -10.17 -5.22
C LYS A 184 31.02 -8.77 -4.97
#